data_AF-A0A7V6DFM0-F1
#
_entry.id   AF-A0A7V6DFM0-F1
#
_cell.length_a   1.000
_cell.length_b   1.000
_cell.length_c   1.000
_cell.angle_alpha   90.00
_cell.angle_beta   90.00
_cell.angle_gamma   90.00
#
_symmetry.space_group_name_H-M   'P 1'
#
loop_
_entity.id
_entity.type
_entity.pdbx_description
1 polymer ?
#
loop_
_entity_poly.entity_id
_entity_poly.type
_entity_poly.pdbx_seq_one_letter_code
_entity_poly.pdbx_strand_id
1 'polypeptide(L)'
;MGRVLCGVLAATTAVWAGAAGPVAVSPGGQDEAVIIEGRCPTFSWGAVPQAASLRLAVYRLEDGTPETVRALFSVELPGAASSWTPPRRWCLETGGVYAWRVGAVGADGEVEWSGPVWFEVAGPPNPVTVDLSTTGTGSEGGDGGKGATSGSGVVASGGAGAPGAAVHLPAVMRAGFAPSFSVGPTGNVTGNVFTGDGSGLSNLQKGSVAGLTAGGVVFGGAGLAQDAANFFWDDTNNRLGLGTNTPNEQLELTGNLRLAGYGAQIQFGASRFLHATGSLNTWVGEGAGRVSNTGYQNVGVGYHALSTEATGGYGYHNTAVGSYALAGTSTGSANTAVGFWALKSNTTADNNAAFGELALQNNTTGTSNTGLGSYALMNNTTASRNTAVGINALYTQSFANGDVVYDTDNTAVGADALRSNQPTNAAGTSGNANTAVGSGSLYANSTGFANTALGYHAMWANTTGQANTAVGYNALLGAGAASSWNTAVGGNAGYNASGSYGVFVGFGAGYSETSSHRLHIANSSAKTLIYGQFDSEVVVIADKTPGVSKGLDVNGYLRARSWAPDASIQLCRNTQGVLGDCGQQPAPAAAGSAAEAELERLRQVVADQQALIAELARRLEALEAAANPRP
;
A
#
# COMPACT_ATOMS: atom_id res chain seq x y z
N MET A 1 -10.42 52.39 53.86
CA MET A 1 -9.01 52.27 54.29
C MET A 1 -8.18 52.26 53.00
N GLY A 2 -7.28 53.19 52.67
CA GLY A 2 -6.55 54.17 53.50
C GLY A 2 -5.49 53.46 54.36
N ARG A 3 -4.19 53.83 54.37
CA ARG A 3 -3.50 55.05 53.86
C ARG A 3 -1.95 54.86 53.93
N VAL A 4 -1.16 55.54 53.06
CA VAL A 4 0.11 56.35 53.31
C VAL A 4 1.29 55.70 54.09
N LEU A 5 2.63 55.94 53.94
CA LEU A 5 3.57 57.00 53.46
C LEU A 5 4.83 56.26 52.88
N CYS A 6 5.53 56.56 51.76
CA CYS A 6 6.31 57.73 51.24
C CYS A 6 7.83 57.73 51.56
N GLY A 7 8.65 58.37 50.70
CA GLY A 7 10.11 58.68 50.87
C GLY A 7 11.02 58.00 49.82
N VAL A 8 11.38 58.57 48.65
CA VAL A 8 11.94 59.89 48.23
C VAL A 8 13.46 60.04 48.47
N LEU A 9 14.24 59.99 47.39
CA LEU A 9 15.53 60.68 47.08
C LEU A 9 16.16 60.02 45.83
N ALA A 10 16.88 60.69 44.90
CA ALA A 10 16.72 61.99 44.23
C ALA A 10 17.71 62.05 43.05
N ALA A 11 17.37 62.74 41.96
CA ALA A 11 18.24 63.06 40.80
C ALA A 11 18.77 61.83 39.99
N THR A 12 18.92 61.90 38.67
CA THR A 12 19.33 63.05 37.85
C THR A 12 18.58 63.15 36.53
N THR A 13 18.26 64.38 36.15
CA THR A 13 17.99 64.76 34.76
C THR A 13 19.28 64.63 33.96
N ALA A 14 19.41 63.58 33.14
CA ALA A 14 20.39 63.51 32.07
C ALA A 14 19.70 63.85 30.75
N VAL A 15 19.54 65.16 30.48
CA VAL A 15 19.27 65.63 29.12
C VAL A 15 20.48 65.27 28.28
N TRP A 16 20.33 64.37 27.30
CA TRP A 16 21.41 64.03 26.34
C TRP A 16 21.59 65.14 25.28
N ALA A 17 21.82 66.36 25.74
CA ALA A 17 22.30 67.47 24.93
C ALA A 17 23.78 67.23 24.57
N GLY A 18 24.02 66.31 23.62
CA GLY A 18 25.35 65.77 23.33
C GLY A 18 25.55 65.13 21.95
N ALA A 19 24.70 65.46 20.97
CA ALA A 19 24.94 65.29 19.53
C ALA A 19 25.47 63.92 19.03
N ALA A 20 24.60 62.90 19.03
CA ALA A 20 24.68 61.79 18.08
C ALA A 20 24.20 62.23 16.68
N GLY A 21 24.83 63.27 16.12
CA GLY A 21 24.42 63.85 14.84
C GLY A 21 24.83 62.98 13.64
N PRO A 22 24.01 62.86 12.59
CA PRO A 22 24.48 62.46 11.27
C PRO A 22 25.59 63.42 10.82
N VAL A 23 26.69 62.87 10.28
CA VAL A 23 27.92 63.61 9.95
C VAL A 23 28.08 63.73 8.44
N ALA A 24 28.06 62.63 7.68
CA ALA A 24 28.12 62.68 6.22
C ALA A 24 27.47 61.47 5.53
N VAL A 25 27.06 61.69 4.28
CA VAL A 25 26.58 60.67 3.34
C VAL A 25 27.57 60.61 2.18
N SER A 26 28.50 59.65 2.22
CA SER A 26 29.57 59.54 1.21
C SER A 26 29.07 58.83 -0.06
N PRO A 27 29.39 59.32 -1.28
CA PRO A 27 30.29 60.45 -1.58
C PRO A 27 29.56 61.81 -1.57
N GLY A 28 29.75 62.59 -0.51
CA GLY A 28 28.98 63.82 -0.25
C GLY A 28 29.29 64.44 1.12
N GLY A 29 29.08 65.76 1.24
CA GLY A 29 29.57 66.61 2.34
C GLY A 29 28.68 66.71 3.59
N GLN A 30 28.95 67.73 4.42
CA GLN A 30 28.37 67.92 5.77
C GLN A 30 27.14 68.85 5.83
N ASP A 31 26.83 69.59 4.75
CA ASP A 31 25.80 70.65 4.76
C ASP A 31 24.49 70.22 4.05
N GLU A 32 23.39 70.91 4.37
CA GLU A 32 22.03 70.55 3.97
C GLU A 32 21.84 70.39 2.45
N ALA A 33 21.14 69.30 2.06
CA ALA A 33 20.85 68.89 0.67
C ALA A 33 22.07 68.46 -0.18
N VAL A 34 22.63 67.30 0.16
CA VAL A 34 23.73 66.65 -0.59
C VAL A 34 23.18 65.84 -1.78
N ILE A 35 23.68 66.08 -3.00
CA ILE A 35 23.46 65.19 -4.14
C ILE A 35 24.58 64.14 -4.19
N ILE A 36 24.23 62.85 -4.28
CA ILE A 36 25.17 61.73 -4.38
C ILE A 36 25.04 61.02 -5.74
N GLU A 37 26.17 60.74 -6.40
CA GLU A 37 26.21 60.01 -7.68
C GLU A 37 26.18 58.47 -7.51
N GLY A 38 26.21 57.98 -6.27
CA GLY A 38 26.25 56.55 -5.94
C GLY A 38 24.96 56.04 -5.30
N ARG A 39 24.36 55.00 -5.87
CA ARG A 39 23.13 54.36 -5.33
C ARG A 39 23.29 53.71 -3.94
N CYS A 40 24.51 53.51 -3.47
CA CYS A 40 24.81 52.76 -2.24
C CYS A 40 25.65 53.62 -1.26
N PRO A 41 25.12 54.72 -0.71
CA PRO A 41 25.90 55.64 0.12
C PRO A 41 26.42 55.03 1.42
N THR A 42 27.60 55.46 1.85
CA THR A 42 28.07 55.21 3.22
C THR A 42 27.53 56.30 4.14
N PHE A 43 26.71 55.91 5.11
CA PHE A 43 26.21 56.78 6.17
C PHE A 43 27.24 56.84 7.31
N SER A 44 27.51 58.02 7.86
CA SER A 44 28.47 58.21 8.96
C SER A 44 28.00 59.25 9.97
N TRP A 45 28.28 59.05 11.26
CA TRP A 45 27.76 59.84 12.37
C TRP A 45 28.81 60.04 13.49
N GLY A 46 28.54 60.99 14.38
CA GLY A 46 29.42 61.32 15.50
C GLY A 46 29.52 60.19 16.53
N ALA A 47 30.62 60.15 17.30
CA ALA A 47 30.77 59.17 18.36
C ALA A 47 29.67 59.36 19.43
N VAL A 48 28.92 58.31 19.74
CA VAL A 48 27.88 58.31 20.78
C VAL A 48 28.48 57.66 22.04
N PRO A 49 28.81 58.43 23.09
CA PRO A 49 29.29 57.82 24.33
C PRO A 49 28.26 56.85 24.90
N GLN A 50 28.70 55.76 25.53
CA GLN A 50 27.87 54.87 26.36
C GLN A 50 26.65 54.18 25.69
N ALA A 51 26.38 54.36 24.40
CA ALA A 51 25.34 53.61 23.70
C ALA A 51 25.69 52.12 23.61
N ALA A 52 24.75 51.23 23.97
CA ALA A 52 24.91 49.78 23.82
C ALA A 52 24.62 49.32 22.38
N SER A 53 23.62 49.95 21.75
CA SER A 53 23.15 49.69 20.40
C SER A 53 22.73 51.02 19.73
N LEU A 54 22.89 51.10 18.41
CA LEU A 54 22.44 52.21 17.58
C LEU A 54 21.47 51.69 16.52
N ARG A 55 20.44 52.47 16.19
CA ARG A 55 19.54 52.16 15.07
C ARG A 55 19.63 53.25 14.01
N LEU A 56 19.84 52.84 12.76
CA LEU A 56 19.81 53.72 11.59
C LEU A 56 18.53 53.47 10.80
N ALA A 57 17.93 54.52 10.25
CA ALA A 57 16.75 54.43 9.39
C ALA A 57 16.84 55.41 8.21
N VAL A 58 16.43 54.95 7.03
CA VAL A 58 16.38 55.72 5.78
C VAL A 58 14.95 55.74 5.24
N TYR A 59 14.54 56.87 4.69
CA TYR A 59 13.17 57.21 4.29
C TYR A 59 13.21 57.79 2.88
N ARG A 60 12.22 57.45 2.03
CA ARG A 60 11.97 58.14 0.76
C ARG A 60 10.93 59.24 1.02
N LEU A 61 11.12 60.42 0.44
CA LEU A 61 10.37 61.62 0.82
C LEU A 61 9.20 61.97 -0.12
N GLU A 62 8.97 61.16 -1.15
CA GLU A 62 7.79 61.26 -2.02
C GLU A 62 6.47 61.03 -1.25
N ASP A 63 6.52 60.44 -0.05
CA ASP A 63 5.36 60.08 0.77
C ASP A 63 5.14 60.96 2.02
N GLY A 64 6.02 61.92 2.34
CA GLY A 64 5.89 62.79 3.53
C GLY A 64 7.17 62.97 4.37
N THR A 65 7.02 63.35 5.64
CA THR A 65 8.17 63.62 6.56
C THR A 65 8.65 62.35 7.30
N PRO A 66 9.91 62.28 7.77
CA PRO A 66 10.42 61.11 8.52
C PRO A 66 9.71 60.78 9.84
N GLU A 67 8.82 61.66 10.31
CA GLU A 67 7.97 61.48 11.49
C GLU A 67 6.60 60.88 11.14
N THR A 68 6.19 60.94 9.86
CA THR A 68 4.88 60.51 9.37
C THR A 68 4.96 59.32 8.41
N VAL A 69 6.14 59.01 7.87
CA VAL A 69 6.38 57.96 6.87
C VAL A 69 7.15 56.76 7.46
N ARG A 70 6.82 55.55 7.00
CA ARG A 70 7.56 54.33 7.37
C ARG A 70 8.94 54.31 6.70
N ALA A 71 9.98 53.95 7.46
CA ALA A 71 11.34 53.81 6.91
C ALA A 71 11.39 52.78 5.77
N LEU A 72 12.07 53.15 4.68
CA LEU A 72 12.39 52.29 3.52
C LEU A 72 13.21 51.08 3.97
N PHE A 73 14.16 51.30 4.87
CA PHE A 73 14.80 50.26 5.67
C PHE A 73 15.29 50.83 7.00
N SER A 74 15.47 49.94 7.98
CA SER A 74 16.09 50.24 9.26
C SER A 74 17.02 49.09 9.65
N VAL A 75 18.14 49.42 10.29
CA VAL A 75 19.18 48.47 10.69
C VAL A 75 19.68 48.80 12.09
N GLU A 76 19.94 47.76 12.88
CA GLU A 76 20.52 47.89 14.22
C GLU A 76 22.01 47.53 14.18
N LEU A 77 22.81 48.32 14.87
CA LEU A 77 24.26 48.40 14.73
C LEU A 77 24.93 48.44 16.12
N PRO A 78 26.16 47.94 16.26
CA PRO A 78 26.88 48.01 17.54
C PRO A 78 27.05 49.46 18.02
N GLY A 79 26.94 49.69 19.33
CA GLY A 79 27.08 51.03 19.94
C GLY A 79 28.37 51.80 19.60
N ALA A 80 29.45 51.09 19.27
CA ALA A 80 30.73 51.65 18.88
C ALA A 80 30.88 51.95 17.37
N ALA A 81 29.87 51.67 16.54
CA ALA A 81 29.91 51.96 15.11
C ALA A 81 29.81 53.48 14.85
N SER A 82 30.58 53.97 13.87
CA SER A 82 30.58 55.37 13.41
C SER A 82 30.21 55.55 11.93
N SER A 83 30.08 54.44 11.20
CA SER A 83 29.60 54.43 9.83
C SER A 83 29.01 53.07 9.43
N TRP A 84 28.18 53.06 8.40
CA TRP A 84 27.60 51.86 7.80
C TRP A 84 27.27 52.07 6.32
N THR A 85 27.45 51.03 5.51
CA THR A 85 27.16 51.04 4.06
C THR A 85 26.15 49.93 3.75
N PRO A 86 25.06 50.22 3.02
CA PRO A 86 24.07 49.21 2.67
C PRO A 86 24.65 48.16 1.70
N PRO A 87 24.31 46.87 1.87
CA PRO A 87 24.63 45.85 0.86
C PRO A 87 23.87 46.11 -0.44
N ARG A 88 24.36 45.60 -1.58
CA ARG A 88 23.82 45.88 -2.94
C ARG A 88 22.29 45.79 -3.10
N ARG A 89 21.61 44.95 -2.30
CA ARG A 89 20.15 44.78 -2.28
C ARG A 89 19.36 45.94 -1.68
N TRP A 90 20.01 46.85 -0.96
CA TRP A 90 19.43 48.02 -0.27
C TRP A 90 19.97 49.34 -0.84
N CYS A 91 20.47 49.31 -2.07
CA CYS A 91 20.86 50.51 -2.79
C CYS A 91 19.62 51.24 -3.32
N LEU A 92 19.65 52.55 -3.20
CA LEU A 92 18.55 53.48 -3.47
C LEU A 92 18.27 53.63 -4.96
N GLU A 93 17.18 54.29 -5.31
CA GLU A 93 16.81 54.59 -6.70
C GLU A 93 17.38 55.94 -7.12
N THR A 94 17.72 56.09 -8.40
CA THR A 94 18.24 57.33 -8.99
C THR A 94 17.12 58.31 -9.30
N GLY A 95 17.33 59.59 -9.03
CA GLY A 95 16.33 60.66 -9.15
C GLY A 95 15.38 60.78 -7.95
N GLY A 96 15.71 60.15 -6.82
CA GLY A 96 14.90 60.16 -5.60
C GLY A 96 15.51 61.03 -4.49
N VAL A 97 14.64 61.70 -3.73
CA VAL A 97 15.02 62.46 -2.52
C VAL A 97 14.76 61.61 -1.28
N TYR A 98 15.75 61.53 -0.40
CA TYR A 98 15.77 60.68 0.78
C TYR A 98 16.13 61.46 2.04
N ALA A 99 15.63 60.98 3.18
CA ALA A 99 16.07 61.42 4.51
C ALA A 99 16.60 60.24 5.30
N TRP A 100 17.52 60.50 6.23
CA TRP A 100 18.01 59.47 7.16
C TRP A 100 18.29 60.05 8.54
N ARG A 101 18.29 59.18 9.54
CA ARG A 101 18.64 59.50 10.93
C ARG A 101 19.22 58.29 11.64
N VAL A 102 19.98 58.56 12.70
CA VAL A 102 20.55 57.55 13.62
C VAL A 102 20.04 57.84 15.03
N GLY A 103 19.82 56.82 15.84
CA GLY A 103 19.39 56.99 17.23
C GLY A 103 20.02 55.99 18.18
N ALA A 104 20.17 56.38 19.43
CA ALA A 104 20.61 55.50 20.50
C ALA A 104 19.43 54.64 20.98
N VAL A 105 19.65 53.33 21.14
CA VAL A 105 18.62 52.41 21.64
C VAL A 105 18.71 52.33 23.16
N GLY A 106 17.64 52.73 23.84
CA GLY A 106 17.49 52.66 25.29
C GLY A 106 17.30 51.22 25.81
N ALA A 107 17.46 51.04 27.13
CA ALA A 107 17.29 49.73 27.77
C ALA A 107 15.84 49.21 27.79
N ASP A 108 14.88 50.09 27.52
CA ASP A 108 13.45 49.84 27.31
C ASP A 108 13.10 49.54 25.84
N GLY A 109 14.07 49.68 24.91
CA GLY A 109 13.87 49.48 23.47
C GLY A 109 13.38 50.72 22.72
N GLU A 110 13.12 51.83 23.40
CA GLU A 110 12.85 53.12 22.76
C GLU A 110 14.11 53.68 22.12
N VAL A 111 13.94 54.50 21.07
CA VAL A 111 15.06 55.03 20.29
C VAL A 111 15.06 56.55 20.32
N GLU A 112 16.09 57.13 20.93
CA GLU A 112 16.31 58.58 20.92
C GLU A 112 16.99 58.97 19.61
N TRP A 113 16.19 59.50 18.67
CA TRP A 113 16.61 59.77 17.30
C TRP A 113 17.30 61.14 17.14
N SER A 114 18.31 61.18 16.27
CA SER A 114 18.83 62.42 15.71
C SER A 114 17.78 63.15 14.85
N GLY A 115 18.01 64.44 14.62
CA GLY A 115 17.36 65.15 13.51
C GLY A 115 17.62 64.45 12.16
N PRO A 116 16.68 64.52 11.21
CA PRO A 116 16.84 63.92 9.89
C PRO A 116 17.74 64.78 8.98
N VAL A 117 18.62 64.12 8.22
CA VAL A 117 19.43 64.75 7.16
C VAL A 117 18.96 64.29 5.79
N TRP A 118 18.93 65.24 4.86
CA TRP A 118 18.29 65.14 3.54
C TRP A 118 19.36 65.03 2.45
N PHE A 119 19.17 64.12 1.49
CA PHE A 119 20.07 63.90 0.36
C PHE A 119 19.30 63.42 -0.88
N GLU A 120 19.83 63.68 -2.07
CA GLU A 120 19.28 63.23 -3.35
C GLU A 120 20.23 62.26 -4.04
N VAL A 121 19.71 61.20 -4.65
CA VAL A 121 20.50 60.31 -5.51
C VAL A 121 20.36 60.79 -6.94
N ALA A 122 21.46 61.14 -7.61
CA ALA A 122 21.43 61.73 -8.95
C ALA A 122 20.64 60.86 -9.97
N GLY A 123 19.77 61.50 -10.75
CA GLY A 123 19.02 60.87 -11.84
C GLY A 123 19.85 60.70 -13.13
N PRO A 124 19.47 59.77 -14.03
CA PRO A 124 20.04 59.75 -15.39
C PRO A 124 19.67 61.05 -16.14
N PRO A 125 20.55 61.57 -17.02
CA PRO A 125 20.26 62.80 -17.77
C PRO A 125 19.02 62.64 -18.65
N ASN A 126 18.08 63.58 -18.54
CA ASN A 126 16.79 63.53 -19.22
C ASN A 126 16.93 63.44 -20.75
N PRO A 127 16.29 62.48 -21.43
CA PRO A 127 16.22 62.45 -22.88
C PRO A 127 15.29 63.56 -23.40
N VAL A 128 15.73 64.30 -24.41
CA VAL A 128 14.92 65.32 -25.09
C VAL A 128 13.84 64.63 -25.92
N THR A 129 12.57 64.80 -25.54
CA THR A 129 11.42 64.39 -26.34
C THR A 129 11.15 65.41 -27.46
N VAL A 130 11.28 64.97 -28.71
CA VAL A 130 10.83 65.74 -29.88
C VAL A 130 9.43 65.23 -30.25
N ASP A 131 8.43 66.08 -30.08
CA ASP A 131 7.06 65.82 -30.54
C ASP A 131 6.97 66.02 -32.07
N LEU A 132 6.48 65.00 -32.78
CA LEU A 132 6.27 65.01 -34.23
C LEU A 132 4.79 64.74 -34.56
N SER A 133 3.87 65.52 -33.97
CA SER A 133 2.42 65.38 -34.17
C SER A 133 1.75 66.63 -34.80
N THR A 134 2.19 67.05 -36.00
CA THR A 134 1.39 67.98 -36.84
C THR A 134 1.31 67.56 -38.30
N THR A 135 0.30 66.75 -38.65
CA THR A 135 -0.26 66.71 -40.00
C THR A 135 -1.33 67.80 -40.12
N GLY A 136 -0.96 68.99 -40.60
CA GLY A 136 -1.86 70.13 -40.74
C GLY A 136 -1.63 70.87 -42.06
N THR A 137 -2.62 70.83 -42.95
CA THR A 137 -2.58 71.44 -44.28
C THR A 137 -2.92 72.93 -44.26
N GLY A 138 -2.16 73.77 -44.98
CA GLY A 138 -2.75 74.94 -45.67
C GLY A 138 -2.04 76.30 -45.60
N SER A 139 -2.03 76.95 -46.76
CA SER A 139 -1.82 78.39 -47.06
C SER A 139 -0.42 79.02 -46.91
N GLU A 140 0.00 79.67 -48.00
CA GLU A 140 1.18 80.54 -48.13
C GLU A 140 0.91 81.95 -47.56
N GLY A 141 1.96 82.66 -47.15
CA GLY A 141 1.84 84.11 -46.88
C GLY A 141 3.07 84.78 -46.26
N GLY A 142 3.84 85.52 -47.08
CA GLY A 142 4.41 86.82 -46.70
C GLY A 142 5.72 86.90 -45.89
N ASP A 143 6.79 87.27 -46.61
CA ASP A 143 7.89 88.18 -46.23
C ASP A 143 8.75 87.98 -44.95
N GLY A 144 10.07 87.87 -45.21
CA GLY A 144 11.01 88.93 -44.78
C GLY A 144 12.05 88.60 -43.70
N GLY A 145 13.33 88.47 -44.09
CA GLY A 145 14.45 88.53 -43.12
C GLY A 145 15.77 87.94 -43.64
N LYS A 146 16.81 88.76 -43.83
CA LYS A 146 18.15 88.32 -44.28
C LYS A 146 19.06 87.99 -43.09
N GLY A 147 19.94 87.00 -43.24
CA GLY A 147 21.05 86.76 -42.31
C GLY A 147 22.00 85.65 -42.80
N ALA A 148 23.02 86.02 -43.58
CA ALA A 148 24.01 85.06 -44.09
C ALA A 148 25.31 85.10 -43.26
N THR A 149 25.80 83.93 -42.85
CA THR A 149 27.20 83.72 -42.44
C THR A 149 27.72 82.38 -43.00
N SER A 150 29.02 82.32 -43.24
CA SER A 150 29.68 81.33 -44.09
C SER A 150 30.31 80.16 -43.32
N GLY A 151 30.21 78.94 -43.84
CA GLY A 151 30.97 77.77 -43.38
C GLY A 151 31.01 76.65 -44.43
N SER A 152 32.20 76.13 -44.72
CA SER A 152 32.53 75.20 -45.82
C SER A 152 31.56 74.02 -46.01
N GLY A 153 30.92 73.96 -47.18
CA GLY A 153 30.25 72.76 -47.69
C GLY A 153 31.18 71.95 -48.61
N VAL A 154 31.36 70.66 -48.32
CA VAL A 154 32.06 69.72 -49.21
C VAL A 154 31.15 69.40 -50.39
N VAL A 155 31.64 69.59 -51.62
CA VAL A 155 30.92 69.27 -52.85
C VAL A 155 31.00 67.76 -53.11
N ALA A 156 29.85 67.10 -53.17
CA ALA A 156 29.68 65.78 -53.79
C ALA A 156 28.59 65.87 -54.87
N SER A 157 28.90 65.39 -56.07
CA SER A 157 28.12 65.63 -57.30
C SER A 157 26.96 64.66 -57.50
N GLY A 158 25.78 65.16 -57.91
CA GLY A 158 24.72 64.28 -58.42
C GLY A 158 23.34 64.95 -58.68
N GLY A 159 23.14 65.51 -59.88
CA GLY A 159 21.84 65.51 -60.58
C GLY A 159 20.61 66.21 -59.98
N ALA A 160 20.42 67.49 -60.35
CA ALA A 160 19.14 68.16 -60.65
C ALA A 160 17.94 68.12 -59.65
N GLY A 161 17.58 69.30 -59.11
CA GLY A 161 16.17 69.67 -58.86
C GLY A 161 15.84 70.35 -57.52
N ALA A 162 15.62 71.68 -57.58
CA ALA A 162 15.01 72.56 -56.55
C ALA A 162 15.77 72.79 -55.21
N PRO A 163 15.82 74.05 -54.69
CA PRO A 163 16.50 74.39 -53.43
C PRO A 163 15.55 74.57 -52.23
N GLY A 164 16.05 74.32 -51.01
CA GLY A 164 15.50 74.96 -49.80
C GLY A 164 15.18 74.08 -48.60
N ALA A 165 16.19 73.57 -47.90
CA ALA A 165 16.12 73.23 -46.46
C ALA A 165 17.54 72.98 -45.89
N ALA A 166 18.22 74.03 -45.43
CA ALA A 166 19.52 73.87 -44.77
C ALA A 166 19.31 73.51 -43.28
N VAL A 167 19.35 72.21 -42.96
CA VAL A 167 19.29 71.74 -41.56
C VAL A 167 20.69 71.90 -40.93
N HIS A 168 20.81 72.86 -40.01
CA HIS A 168 22.01 73.01 -39.17
C HIS A 168 22.11 71.83 -38.19
N LEU A 169 23.09 70.94 -38.41
CA LEU A 169 23.47 69.91 -37.44
C LEU A 169 24.60 70.42 -36.54
N PRO A 170 24.50 70.32 -35.19
CA PRO A 170 25.61 70.65 -34.30
C PRO A 170 26.81 69.69 -34.49
N ALA A 171 28.00 70.26 -34.62
CA ALA A 171 29.21 69.50 -34.93
C ALA A 171 29.82 68.80 -33.70
N VAL A 172 29.31 67.62 -33.32
CA VAL A 172 30.06 66.65 -32.50
C VAL A 172 29.81 65.20 -32.95
N MET A 173 30.53 64.74 -33.97
CA MET A 173 30.89 63.33 -34.09
C MET A 173 32.36 63.21 -34.52
N ARG A 174 33.15 62.48 -33.73
CA ARG A 174 34.50 62.06 -34.11
C ARG A 174 34.41 61.08 -35.28
N ALA A 175 35.43 61.12 -36.16
CA ALA A 175 35.45 60.30 -37.37
C ALA A 175 35.42 58.78 -37.06
N GLY A 176 34.57 58.05 -37.79
CA GLY A 176 34.37 56.61 -37.68
C GLY A 176 32.90 56.28 -37.36
N PHE A 177 32.27 55.49 -38.24
CA PHE A 177 30.82 55.17 -38.29
C PHE A 177 29.90 56.29 -38.84
N ALA A 178 29.47 56.08 -40.08
CA ALA A 178 28.27 56.72 -40.65
C ALA A 178 27.31 55.59 -41.08
N PRO A 179 26.14 55.43 -40.42
CA PRO A 179 25.10 54.55 -40.93
C PRO A 179 24.43 55.19 -42.16
N SER A 180 24.52 54.53 -43.31
CA SER A 180 23.81 54.94 -44.52
C SER A 180 22.36 54.47 -44.47
N PHE A 181 21.41 55.41 -44.50
CA PHE A 181 19.98 55.11 -44.66
C PHE A 181 19.54 55.39 -46.11
N SER A 182 18.73 54.50 -46.68
CA SER A 182 18.00 54.74 -47.92
C SER A 182 16.51 54.53 -47.67
N VAL A 183 15.68 55.52 -48.02
CA VAL A 183 14.22 55.43 -47.93
C VAL A 183 13.67 55.05 -49.31
N GLY A 184 12.91 53.95 -49.37
CA GLY A 184 12.25 53.54 -50.61
C GLY A 184 11.00 54.38 -50.92
N PRO A 185 10.46 54.36 -52.16
CA PRO A 185 9.34 55.22 -52.59
C PRO A 185 8.03 55.05 -51.79
N THR A 186 7.93 54.02 -50.95
CA THR A 186 6.76 53.69 -50.12
C THR A 186 6.92 54.09 -48.65
N GLY A 187 7.98 54.83 -48.28
CA GLY A 187 8.19 55.34 -46.92
C GLY A 187 8.74 54.32 -45.91
N ASN A 188 9.05 53.09 -46.34
CA ASN A 188 9.70 52.10 -45.48
C ASN A 188 11.17 52.45 -45.24
N VAL A 189 11.55 52.61 -43.97
CA VAL A 189 12.95 52.74 -43.53
C VAL A 189 13.57 51.35 -43.40
N THR A 190 14.32 50.91 -44.40
CA THR A 190 15.21 49.74 -44.28
C THR A 190 16.53 50.17 -43.66
N GLY A 191 16.58 50.21 -42.32
CA GLY A 191 17.78 50.49 -41.55
C GLY A 191 18.02 49.42 -40.49
N ASN A 192 19.16 48.73 -40.55
CA ASN A 192 19.60 47.82 -39.49
C ASN A 192 20.07 48.63 -38.28
N VAL A 193 19.40 48.49 -37.13
CA VAL A 193 19.94 48.93 -35.84
C VAL A 193 20.57 47.71 -35.17
N PHE A 194 21.88 47.52 -35.39
CA PHE A 194 22.70 46.56 -34.66
C PHE A 194 23.91 47.25 -34.05
N THR A 195 23.85 47.52 -32.75
CA THR A 195 25.03 47.82 -31.94
C THR A 195 25.66 46.50 -31.52
N GLY A 196 26.85 46.17 -32.03
CA GLY A 196 27.57 44.96 -31.67
C GLY A 196 29.08 45.20 -31.69
N ASP A 197 29.75 44.80 -30.61
CA ASP A 197 31.17 45.03 -30.30
C ASP A 197 32.14 44.08 -31.03
N GLY A 198 31.76 43.58 -32.21
CA GLY A 198 32.57 42.67 -33.01
C GLY A 198 32.47 41.20 -32.62
N SER A 199 31.59 40.81 -31.67
CA SER A 199 31.40 39.41 -31.26
C SER A 199 30.09 38.76 -31.76
N GLY A 200 30.06 38.37 -33.04
CA GLY A 200 29.33 37.16 -33.47
C GLY A 200 27.82 37.19 -33.77
N LEU A 201 27.10 38.31 -33.69
CA LEU A 201 25.63 38.36 -33.94
C LEU A 201 25.16 39.46 -34.92
N SER A 202 25.97 39.84 -35.90
CA SER A 202 25.78 41.06 -36.72
C SER A 202 24.91 40.96 -37.99
N ASN A 203 24.32 39.80 -38.32
CA ASN A 203 23.65 39.57 -39.63
C ASN A 203 22.21 39.02 -39.56
N LEU A 204 21.35 39.60 -38.72
CA LEU A 204 19.91 39.28 -38.67
C LEU A 204 19.03 40.40 -39.28
N GLN A 205 19.17 40.64 -40.58
CA GLN A 205 18.25 41.53 -41.30
C GLN A 205 16.78 41.06 -41.14
N LYS A 206 15.89 41.98 -40.78
CA LYS A 206 14.43 41.77 -40.79
C LYS A 206 13.97 41.53 -42.23
N GLY A 207 13.86 40.25 -42.61
CA GLY A 207 13.53 39.80 -43.97
C GLY A 207 14.46 38.72 -44.54
N SER A 208 15.64 38.50 -43.94
CA SER A 208 16.65 37.58 -44.50
C SER A 208 16.57 36.14 -43.98
N VAL A 209 15.52 35.80 -43.21
CA VAL A 209 15.20 34.42 -42.80
C VAL A 209 13.86 34.03 -43.42
N ALA A 210 13.86 33.87 -44.74
CA ALA A 210 12.69 33.44 -45.50
C ALA A 210 12.45 31.93 -45.35
N GLY A 211 11.19 31.50 -45.33
CA GLY A 211 10.82 30.08 -45.21
C GLY A 211 10.71 29.54 -43.78
N LEU A 212 10.79 30.40 -42.75
CA LEU A 212 10.48 29.99 -41.37
C LEU A 212 9.00 29.60 -41.23
N THR A 213 8.76 28.40 -40.72
CA THR A 213 7.44 27.91 -40.29
C THR A 213 7.09 28.49 -38.93
N ALA A 214 5.81 28.82 -38.72
CA ALA A 214 5.30 29.22 -37.41
C ALA A 214 5.49 28.04 -36.44
N GLY A 215 6.08 28.31 -35.27
CA GLY A 215 6.44 27.28 -34.29
C GLY A 215 7.77 26.54 -34.54
N GLY A 216 8.41 26.70 -35.70
CA GLY A 216 9.70 26.07 -35.96
C GLY A 216 10.83 26.73 -35.17
N VAL A 217 11.55 25.95 -34.35
CA VAL A 217 12.70 26.45 -33.60
C VAL A 217 13.92 26.58 -34.52
N VAL A 218 14.63 27.71 -34.43
CA VAL A 218 15.80 28.01 -35.27
C VAL A 218 17.08 27.62 -34.53
N PHE A 219 17.92 26.81 -35.18
CA PHE A 219 19.26 26.47 -34.71
C PHE A 219 20.32 27.33 -35.41
N GLY A 220 21.33 27.75 -34.65
CA GLY A 220 22.52 28.43 -35.19
C GLY A 220 23.64 27.44 -35.49
N GLY A 221 24.14 27.47 -36.73
CA GLY A 221 25.28 26.67 -37.18
C GLY A 221 26.06 27.40 -38.29
N ALA A 222 26.38 26.71 -39.39
CA ALA A 222 26.93 27.34 -40.60
C ALA A 222 25.93 28.28 -41.33
N GLY A 223 24.70 28.35 -40.82
CA GLY A 223 23.63 29.28 -41.18
C GLY A 223 22.53 29.21 -40.13
N LEU A 224 21.38 29.84 -40.39
CA LEU A 224 20.16 29.71 -39.59
C LEU A 224 19.21 28.75 -40.30
N ALA A 225 18.79 27.69 -39.62
CA ALA A 225 17.87 26.70 -40.17
C ALA A 225 16.87 26.24 -39.10
N GLN A 226 15.65 25.90 -39.52
CA GLN A 226 14.69 25.14 -38.73
C GLN A 226 14.80 23.66 -39.08
N ASP A 227 14.61 22.80 -38.09
CA ASP A 227 14.33 21.39 -38.28
C ASP A 227 13.01 21.05 -37.59
N ALA A 228 11.92 21.54 -38.17
CA ALA A 228 10.57 21.32 -37.64
C ALA A 228 10.15 19.84 -37.64
N ALA A 229 10.86 18.96 -38.37
CA ALA A 229 10.63 17.52 -38.30
C ALA A 229 11.20 16.91 -37.02
N ASN A 230 12.35 17.40 -36.53
CA ASN A 230 13.00 16.86 -35.33
C ASN A 230 12.78 17.69 -34.05
N PHE A 231 12.53 19.00 -34.14
CA PHE A 231 12.29 19.88 -32.97
C PHE A 231 11.31 21.01 -33.32
N PHE A 232 10.11 20.98 -32.73
CA PHE A 232 9.00 21.86 -33.10
C PHE A 232 8.22 22.35 -31.87
N TRP A 233 7.85 23.63 -31.85
CA TRP A 233 7.01 24.24 -30.81
C TRP A 233 5.66 24.67 -31.39
N ASP A 234 4.58 23.96 -31.06
CA ASP A 234 3.23 24.38 -31.40
C ASP A 234 2.78 25.52 -30.47
N ASP A 235 2.99 26.75 -30.93
CA ASP A 235 2.64 27.98 -30.23
C ASP A 235 1.13 28.18 -30.07
N THR A 236 0.29 27.50 -30.88
CA THR A 236 -1.18 27.59 -30.78
C THR A 236 -1.70 26.84 -29.55
N ASN A 237 -1.03 25.76 -29.17
CA ASN A 237 -1.47 24.84 -28.12
C ASN A 237 -0.46 24.67 -26.97
N ASN A 238 0.69 25.36 -27.03
CA ASN A 238 1.82 25.26 -26.08
C ASN A 238 2.39 23.84 -25.96
N ARG A 239 2.77 23.22 -27.09
CA ARG A 239 3.23 21.82 -27.15
C ARG A 239 4.62 21.70 -27.80
N LEU A 240 5.49 20.88 -27.21
CA LEU A 240 6.82 20.57 -27.75
C LEU A 240 6.83 19.21 -28.47
N GLY A 241 7.10 19.20 -29.77
CA GLY A 241 7.31 18.01 -30.59
C GLY A 241 8.79 17.70 -30.77
N LEU A 242 9.18 16.45 -30.53
CA LEU A 242 10.49 15.87 -30.82
C LEU A 242 10.29 14.76 -31.86
N GLY A 243 10.78 14.92 -33.08
CA GLY A 243 10.51 13.97 -34.18
C GLY A 243 9.13 14.09 -34.83
N THR A 244 8.33 15.11 -34.48
CA THR A 244 7.02 15.41 -35.08
C THR A 244 6.77 16.92 -35.15
N ASN A 245 6.14 17.38 -36.23
CA ASN A 245 5.66 18.75 -36.42
C ASN A 245 4.15 18.92 -36.11
N THR A 246 3.49 17.87 -35.65
CA THR A 246 2.08 17.89 -35.21
C THR A 246 1.93 17.17 -33.87
N PRO A 247 2.55 17.68 -32.79
CA PRO A 247 2.39 17.10 -31.46
C PRO A 247 0.92 17.20 -31.02
N ASN A 248 0.41 16.15 -30.38
CA ASN A 248 -0.93 16.11 -29.80
C ASN A 248 -0.90 16.43 -28.30
N GLU A 249 0.17 16.03 -27.61
CA GLU A 249 0.42 16.23 -26.17
C GLU A 249 1.39 17.40 -25.91
N GLN A 250 1.44 17.91 -24.66
CA GLN A 250 2.36 18.99 -24.27
C GLN A 250 3.84 18.70 -24.53
N LEU A 251 4.23 17.41 -24.49
CA LEU A 251 5.53 16.93 -24.92
C LEU A 251 5.32 15.60 -25.66
N GLU A 252 5.58 15.57 -26.97
CA GLU A 252 5.49 14.36 -27.79
C GLU A 252 6.88 14.00 -28.35
N LEU A 253 7.27 12.73 -28.23
CA LEU A 253 8.52 12.19 -28.79
C LEU A 253 8.21 11.03 -29.74
N THR A 254 8.43 11.24 -31.02
CA THR A 254 8.39 10.20 -32.06
C THR A 254 9.75 9.48 -32.09
N GLY A 255 10.02 8.65 -31.07
CA GLY A 255 11.28 7.93 -30.93
C GLY A 255 11.51 7.36 -29.53
N ASN A 256 12.76 6.99 -29.23
CA ASN A 256 13.15 6.44 -27.93
C ASN A 256 13.64 7.54 -26.97
N LEU A 257 13.05 7.63 -25.78
CA LEU A 257 13.57 8.49 -24.70
C LEU A 257 14.79 7.82 -24.04
N ARG A 258 15.99 8.38 -24.25
CA ARG A 258 17.21 7.96 -23.54
C ARG A 258 17.47 8.86 -22.34
N LEU A 259 17.37 8.30 -21.13
CA LEU A 259 17.81 8.96 -19.90
C LEU A 259 19.32 8.74 -19.68
N ALA A 260 20.04 9.78 -19.24
CA ALA A 260 21.49 9.87 -19.41
C ALA A 260 22.37 9.13 -18.38
N GLY A 261 21.80 8.43 -17.39
CA GLY A 261 22.60 7.70 -16.39
C GLY A 261 21.77 6.93 -15.35
N TYR A 262 22.47 6.15 -14.51
CA TYR A 262 21.87 5.49 -13.34
C TYR A 262 21.26 6.53 -12.40
N GLY A 263 20.00 6.32 -11.99
CA GLY A 263 19.27 7.27 -11.12
C GLY A 263 18.59 8.43 -11.84
N ALA A 264 18.67 8.53 -13.17
CA ALA A 264 17.80 9.43 -13.93
C ALA A 264 16.32 9.04 -13.77
N GLN A 265 15.43 10.04 -13.76
CA GLN A 265 14.06 9.90 -13.30
C GLN A 265 13.09 10.76 -14.11
N ILE A 266 11.85 10.28 -14.27
CA ILE A 266 10.69 11.10 -14.63
C ILE A 266 9.95 11.42 -13.33
N GLN A 267 9.53 12.68 -13.14
CA GLN A 267 8.92 13.18 -11.92
C GLN A 267 7.52 13.76 -12.17
N PHE A 268 6.65 13.69 -11.17
CA PHE A 268 5.44 14.49 -11.07
C PHE A 268 5.60 15.47 -9.90
N GLY A 269 5.80 16.75 -10.19
CA GLY A 269 6.17 17.75 -9.19
C GLY A 269 7.50 17.40 -8.52
N ALA A 270 7.53 17.33 -7.18
CA ALA A 270 8.71 16.91 -6.42
C ALA A 270 8.86 15.37 -6.31
N SER A 271 7.85 14.60 -6.71
CA SER A 271 7.81 13.15 -6.52
C SER A 271 8.37 12.39 -7.72
N ARG A 272 9.08 11.29 -7.44
CA ARG A 272 9.57 10.37 -8.48
C ARG A 272 8.39 9.56 -9.02
N PHE A 273 8.35 9.35 -10.34
CA PHE A 273 7.31 8.56 -11.01
C PHE A 273 7.89 7.37 -11.77
N LEU A 274 8.94 7.58 -12.58
CA LEU A 274 9.73 6.50 -13.17
C LEU A 274 11.17 6.67 -12.71
N HIS A 275 11.72 5.72 -11.96
CA HIS A 275 13.13 5.74 -11.57
C HIS A 275 13.69 4.32 -11.39
N ALA A 276 15.03 4.24 -11.36
CA ALA A 276 15.79 3.03 -11.09
C ALA A 276 16.90 3.34 -10.07
N THR A 277 16.52 3.89 -8.91
CA THR A 277 17.44 4.10 -7.79
C THR A 277 17.83 2.75 -7.18
N GLY A 278 19.06 2.66 -6.66
CA GLY A 278 19.69 1.40 -6.30
C GLY A 278 20.11 0.59 -7.54
N SER A 279 20.51 -0.67 -7.35
CA SER A 279 21.03 -1.50 -8.44
C SER A 279 19.93 -2.40 -9.03
N LEU A 280 19.70 -2.31 -10.35
CA LEU A 280 18.73 -3.13 -11.11
C LEU A 280 17.27 -3.13 -10.58
N ASN A 281 16.81 -2.06 -9.92
CA ASN A 281 15.41 -1.92 -9.51
C ASN A 281 14.56 -1.23 -10.59
N THR A 282 13.25 -1.48 -10.60
CA THR A 282 12.26 -0.82 -11.48
C THR A 282 11.16 -0.19 -10.63
N TRP A 283 10.99 1.14 -10.70
CA TRP A 283 9.98 1.87 -9.93
C TRP A 283 9.06 2.67 -10.86
N VAL A 284 7.75 2.42 -10.75
CA VAL A 284 6.69 3.10 -11.53
C VAL A 284 5.56 3.53 -10.60
N GLY A 285 5.25 4.82 -10.53
CA GLY A 285 4.20 5.38 -9.67
C GLY A 285 4.75 6.33 -8.62
N GLU A 286 3.89 7.28 -8.20
CA GLU A 286 4.22 8.23 -7.15
C GLU A 286 4.51 7.49 -5.83
N GLY A 287 5.62 7.84 -5.17
CA GLY A 287 6.02 7.24 -3.91
C GLY A 287 6.50 5.79 -3.98
N ALA A 288 6.56 5.16 -5.16
CA ALA A 288 7.17 3.84 -5.33
C ALA A 288 8.65 3.88 -4.94
N GLY A 289 9.16 2.90 -4.18
CA GLY A 289 10.59 2.83 -3.82
C GLY A 289 11.17 4.11 -3.19
N ARG A 290 10.39 4.83 -2.39
CA ARG A 290 10.65 6.22 -1.93
C ARG A 290 11.93 6.44 -1.11
N VAL A 291 12.57 5.39 -0.59
CA VAL A 291 13.81 5.46 0.22
C VAL A 291 15.11 5.34 -0.57
N SER A 292 16.22 5.81 0.02
CA SER A 292 17.59 5.71 -0.50
C SER A 292 18.10 4.27 -0.46
N ASN A 293 17.81 3.50 -1.49
CA ASN A 293 17.97 2.06 -1.50
C ASN A 293 19.37 1.58 -1.94
N THR A 294 19.99 0.69 -1.15
CA THR A 294 21.04 -0.23 -1.65
C THR A 294 20.49 -1.63 -1.99
N GLY A 295 19.18 -1.83 -1.86
CA GLY A 295 18.48 -3.04 -2.31
C GLY A 295 18.59 -3.26 -3.82
N TYR A 296 18.48 -4.52 -4.24
CA TYR A 296 18.81 -4.99 -5.59
C TYR A 296 17.69 -5.85 -6.19
N GLN A 297 17.43 -5.68 -7.49
CA GLN A 297 16.46 -6.46 -8.27
C GLN A 297 15.02 -6.46 -7.72
N ASN A 298 14.53 -5.31 -7.25
CA ASN A 298 13.12 -5.13 -6.86
C ASN A 298 12.30 -4.46 -7.98
N VAL A 299 11.02 -4.79 -8.06
CA VAL A 299 10.03 -4.17 -8.96
C VAL A 299 8.91 -3.58 -8.12
N GLY A 300 8.64 -2.28 -8.23
CA GLY A 300 7.50 -1.61 -7.58
C GLY A 300 6.68 -0.82 -8.60
N VAL A 301 5.40 -1.16 -8.75
CA VAL A 301 4.46 -0.55 -9.70
C VAL A 301 3.18 -0.17 -8.96
N GLY A 302 2.96 1.12 -8.73
CA GLY A 302 1.77 1.65 -8.06
C GLY A 302 2.10 2.71 -7.01
N TYR A 303 1.06 3.46 -6.60
CA TYR A 303 1.18 4.49 -5.56
C TYR A 303 1.71 3.87 -4.25
N HIS A 304 2.86 4.35 -3.77
CA HIS A 304 3.53 3.82 -2.58
C HIS A 304 3.88 2.30 -2.59
N ALA A 305 4.05 1.67 -3.76
CA ALA A 305 4.58 0.30 -3.82
C ALA A 305 6.02 0.24 -3.27
N LEU A 306 6.31 -0.65 -2.31
CA LEU A 306 7.62 -0.76 -1.63
C LEU A 306 8.15 0.59 -1.06
N SER A 307 7.28 1.45 -0.55
CA SER A 307 7.62 2.82 -0.11
C SER A 307 8.15 2.94 1.33
N THR A 308 8.93 1.97 1.80
CA THR A 308 9.05 1.71 3.25
C THR A 308 9.84 2.79 3.99
N GLU A 309 9.32 3.25 5.13
CA GLU A 309 9.86 4.38 5.91
C GLU A 309 10.96 3.94 6.92
N ALA A 310 11.55 2.75 6.74
CA ALA A 310 12.51 2.15 7.67
C ALA A 310 13.96 2.33 7.21
N THR A 311 14.69 3.24 7.86
CA THR A 311 16.11 3.52 7.57
C THR A 311 17.01 2.35 8.02
N GLY A 312 17.41 1.46 7.11
CA GLY A 312 18.58 0.58 7.32
C GLY A 312 18.40 -0.93 7.18
N GLY A 313 17.36 -1.42 6.49
CA GLY A 313 17.24 -2.82 6.09
C GLY A 313 16.91 -2.96 4.60
N TYR A 314 17.37 -4.04 3.95
CA TYR A 314 17.26 -4.18 2.50
C TYR A 314 16.63 -5.51 2.10
N GLY A 315 15.49 -5.44 1.44
CA GLY A 315 14.90 -6.55 0.71
C GLY A 315 15.46 -6.68 -0.71
N TYR A 316 15.64 -7.91 -1.17
CA TYR A 316 16.06 -8.25 -2.54
C TYR A 316 14.96 -9.04 -3.25
N HIS A 317 14.92 -9.00 -4.58
CA HIS A 317 14.02 -9.83 -5.41
C HIS A 317 12.52 -9.66 -5.12
N ASN A 318 12.09 -8.53 -4.54
CA ASN A 318 10.68 -8.31 -4.26
C ASN A 318 9.95 -7.73 -5.48
N THR A 319 8.74 -8.21 -5.75
CA THR A 319 7.83 -7.68 -6.78
C THR A 319 6.56 -7.16 -6.12
N ALA A 320 6.26 -5.87 -6.26
CA ALA A 320 5.09 -5.20 -5.73
C ALA A 320 4.31 -4.51 -6.87
N VAL A 321 3.06 -4.90 -7.09
CA VAL A 321 2.19 -4.33 -8.12
C VAL A 321 0.82 -4.01 -7.53
N GLY A 322 0.48 -2.73 -7.44
CA GLY A 322 -0.73 -2.22 -6.77
C GLY A 322 -0.40 -1.22 -5.66
N SER A 323 -1.36 -0.37 -5.32
CA SER A 323 -1.14 0.71 -4.36
C SER A 323 -0.85 0.16 -2.95
N TYR A 324 0.24 0.65 -2.36
CA TYR A 324 0.84 0.19 -1.10
C TYR A 324 1.14 -1.33 -0.99
N ALA A 325 1.31 -2.04 -2.11
CA ALA A 325 1.84 -3.40 -2.08
C ALA A 325 3.25 -3.41 -1.47
N LEU A 326 3.51 -4.31 -0.51
CA LEU A 326 4.77 -4.41 0.26
C LEU A 326 5.25 -3.09 0.92
N ALA A 327 4.33 -2.17 1.27
CA ALA A 327 4.70 -0.86 1.83
C ALA A 327 5.26 -0.87 3.26
N GLY A 328 5.36 -2.03 3.93
CA GLY A 328 5.88 -2.21 5.29
C GLY A 328 7.19 -3.01 5.40
N THR A 329 7.77 -3.48 4.30
CA THR A 329 8.95 -4.35 4.28
C THR A 329 10.26 -3.66 4.67
N SER A 330 10.81 -4.10 5.80
CA SER A 330 12.07 -3.60 6.36
C SER A 330 13.26 -4.47 5.99
N THR A 331 13.13 -5.80 5.93
CA THR A 331 14.23 -6.70 5.49
C THR A 331 13.80 -7.89 4.61
N GLY A 332 12.50 -8.14 4.46
CA GLY A 332 12.00 -9.31 3.70
C GLY A 332 12.43 -9.33 2.23
N SER A 333 12.77 -10.52 1.73
CA SER A 333 13.26 -10.78 0.37
C SER A 333 12.46 -11.86 -0.36
N ALA A 334 12.55 -11.86 -1.69
CA ALA A 334 11.86 -12.78 -2.60
C ALA A 334 10.32 -12.83 -2.43
N ASN A 335 9.70 -11.72 -1.99
CA ASN A 335 8.26 -11.62 -1.86
C ASN A 335 7.60 -11.10 -3.15
N THR A 336 6.48 -11.68 -3.54
CA THR A 336 5.64 -11.19 -4.64
C THR A 336 4.30 -10.74 -4.09
N ALA A 337 3.88 -9.51 -4.38
CA ALA A 337 2.64 -8.90 -3.94
C ALA A 337 1.95 -8.21 -5.12
N VAL A 338 0.75 -8.68 -5.49
CA VAL A 338 -0.04 -8.14 -6.60
C VAL A 338 -1.47 -7.87 -6.11
N GLY A 339 -1.81 -6.59 -5.90
CA GLY A 339 -3.10 -6.15 -5.42
C GLY A 339 -3.01 -4.94 -4.48
N PHE A 340 -4.16 -4.31 -4.21
CA PHE A 340 -4.25 -3.26 -3.20
C PHE A 340 -3.92 -3.82 -1.82
N TRP A 341 -2.93 -3.21 -1.14
CA TRP A 341 -2.50 -3.58 0.23
C TRP A 341 -2.02 -5.05 0.40
N ALA A 342 -1.67 -5.74 -0.69
CA ALA A 342 -1.07 -7.08 -0.65
C ALA A 342 0.29 -7.04 0.10
N LEU A 343 0.49 -7.94 1.06
CA LEU A 343 1.67 -8.00 1.95
C LEU A 343 2.04 -6.65 2.61
N LYS A 344 1.07 -5.75 2.83
CA LYS A 344 1.33 -4.38 3.32
C LYS A 344 2.15 -4.33 4.62
N SER A 345 1.94 -5.24 5.56
CA SER A 345 2.58 -5.21 6.88
C SER A 345 3.76 -6.21 7.02
N ASN A 346 4.18 -6.86 5.92
CA ASN A 346 5.32 -7.79 5.94
C ASN A 346 6.59 -7.04 6.31
N THR A 347 7.17 -7.30 7.49
CA THR A 347 8.37 -6.59 7.98
C THR A 347 9.63 -7.32 7.55
N THR A 348 9.84 -8.53 8.07
CA THR A 348 11.08 -9.30 7.90
C THR A 348 10.89 -10.63 7.19
N ALA A 349 9.69 -10.96 6.71
CA ALA A 349 9.42 -12.30 6.18
C ALA A 349 9.79 -12.46 4.70
N ASP A 350 10.29 -13.65 4.37
CA ASP A 350 10.78 -14.01 3.05
C ASP A 350 9.85 -14.98 2.31
N ASN A 351 9.98 -15.02 0.99
CA ASN A 351 9.37 -16.01 0.09
C ASN A 351 7.84 -16.07 0.11
N ASN A 352 7.15 -14.97 0.43
CA ASN A 352 5.69 -14.93 0.39
C ASN A 352 5.16 -14.50 -0.97
N ALA A 353 4.08 -15.13 -1.43
CA ALA A 353 3.40 -14.85 -2.70
C ALA A 353 1.95 -14.45 -2.42
N ALA A 354 1.59 -13.18 -2.63
CA ALA A 354 0.26 -12.61 -2.39
C ALA A 354 -0.33 -12.05 -3.68
N PHE A 355 -1.49 -12.57 -4.08
CA PHE A 355 -2.20 -12.18 -5.30
C PHE A 355 -3.67 -11.94 -4.96
N GLY A 356 -4.08 -10.67 -4.91
CA GLY A 356 -5.42 -10.25 -4.52
C GLY A 356 -5.40 -9.01 -3.65
N GLU A 357 -6.54 -8.33 -3.57
CA GLU A 357 -6.77 -7.28 -2.57
C GLU A 357 -6.58 -7.86 -1.16
N LEU A 358 -5.75 -7.19 -0.34
CA LEU A 358 -5.54 -7.51 1.08
C LEU A 358 -5.01 -8.93 1.36
N ALA A 359 -4.53 -9.64 0.34
CA ALA A 359 -3.86 -10.92 0.49
C ALA A 359 -2.60 -10.77 1.36
N LEU A 360 -2.48 -11.60 2.41
CA LEU A 360 -1.39 -11.55 3.41
C LEU A 360 -1.16 -10.15 4.04
N GLN A 361 -2.19 -9.29 4.11
CA GLN A 361 -2.05 -7.89 4.54
C GLN A 361 -1.28 -7.73 5.86
N ASN A 362 -1.64 -8.51 6.89
CA ASN A 362 -1.11 -8.37 8.26
C ASN A 362 0.02 -9.36 8.59
N ASN A 363 0.52 -10.12 7.60
CA ASN A 363 1.68 -10.98 7.78
C ASN A 363 2.87 -10.11 8.18
N THR A 364 3.57 -10.42 9.27
CA THR A 364 4.73 -9.65 9.77
C THR A 364 6.03 -10.43 9.58
N THR A 365 6.10 -11.64 10.13
CA THR A 365 7.30 -12.50 10.14
C THR A 365 7.08 -13.89 9.53
N GLY A 366 5.82 -14.28 9.24
CA GLY A 366 5.49 -15.57 8.62
C GLY A 366 6.04 -15.74 7.20
N THR A 367 6.79 -16.81 6.93
CA THR A 367 7.52 -17.03 5.68
C THR A 367 6.89 -18.09 4.78
N SER A 368 7.26 -18.09 3.50
CA SER A 368 6.91 -19.16 2.54
C SER A 368 5.39 -19.38 2.37
N ASN A 369 4.58 -18.34 2.56
CA ASN A 369 3.13 -18.42 2.39
C ASN A 369 2.69 -18.04 0.98
N THR A 370 1.73 -18.77 0.42
CA THR A 370 1.05 -18.44 -0.85
C THR A 370 -0.40 -18.08 -0.59
N GLY A 371 -0.80 -16.83 -0.82
CA GLY A 371 -2.18 -16.36 -0.78
C GLY A 371 -2.66 -15.87 -2.15
N LEU A 372 -3.62 -16.56 -2.76
CA LEU A 372 -4.22 -16.24 -4.06
C LEU A 372 -5.74 -16.07 -3.90
N GLY A 373 -6.20 -14.83 -3.79
CA GLY A 373 -7.59 -14.45 -3.58
C GLY A 373 -7.72 -13.20 -2.71
N SER A 374 -8.85 -12.50 -2.83
CA SER A 374 -9.14 -11.36 -1.95
C SER A 374 -9.22 -11.84 -0.49
N TYR A 375 -8.55 -11.14 0.41
CA TYR A 375 -8.42 -11.47 1.84
C TYR A 375 -7.82 -12.86 2.16
N ALA A 376 -7.17 -13.54 1.21
CA ALA A 376 -6.48 -14.80 1.48
C ALA A 376 -5.32 -14.57 2.49
N LEU A 377 -5.30 -15.33 3.60
CA LEU A 377 -4.33 -15.15 4.70
C LEU A 377 -4.26 -13.71 5.27
N MET A 378 -5.33 -12.90 5.16
CA MET A 378 -5.33 -11.48 5.55
C MET A 378 -4.78 -11.24 6.97
N ASN A 379 -5.23 -12.04 7.94
CA ASN A 379 -4.83 -12.01 9.34
C ASN A 379 -3.95 -13.20 9.73
N ASN A 380 -3.04 -13.61 8.82
CA ASN A 380 -1.80 -14.24 9.25
C ASN A 380 -0.86 -13.17 9.82
N THR A 381 -0.03 -13.50 10.80
CA THR A 381 1.06 -12.65 11.31
C THR A 381 2.40 -13.37 11.21
N THR A 382 2.43 -14.61 11.70
CA THR A 382 3.65 -15.34 12.07
C THR A 382 3.68 -16.77 11.53
N ALA A 383 2.56 -17.28 11.02
CA ALA A 383 2.44 -18.64 10.52
C ALA A 383 3.15 -18.79 9.17
N SER A 384 3.84 -19.91 8.97
CA SER A 384 4.66 -20.18 7.78
C SER A 384 4.19 -21.41 7.00
N ARG A 385 4.58 -21.47 5.72
CA ARG A 385 4.32 -22.58 4.79
C ARG A 385 2.84 -22.85 4.50
N ASN A 386 1.99 -21.83 4.53
CA ASN A 386 0.58 -21.97 4.19
C ASN A 386 0.32 -21.78 2.69
N THR A 387 -0.61 -22.56 2.13
CA THR A 387 -1.18 -22.32 0.80
C THR A 387 -2.66 -21.99 0.95
N ALA A 388 -3.08 -20.81 0.51
CA ALA A 388 -4.45 -20.32 0.55
C ALA A 388 -4.88 -19.84 -0.84
N VAL A 389 -5.84 -20.52 -1.47
CA VAL A 389 -6.35 -20.22 -2.81
C VAL A 389 -7.86 -20.08 -2.75
N GLY A 390 -8.36 -18.86 -2.87
CA GLY A 390 -9.78 -18.52 -2.74
C GLY A 390 -9.99 -17.28 -1.88
N ILE A 391 -11.17 -16.67 -2.02
CA ILE A 391 -11.57 -15.53 -1.17
C ILE A 391 -11.68 -16.01 0.28
N ASN A 392 -11.10 -15.26 1.22
CA ASN A 392 -11.04 -15.59 2.66
C ASN A 392 -10.40 -16.96 3.00
N ALA A 393 -9.67 -17.61 2.08
CA ALA A 393 -8.97 -18.86 2.40
C ALA A 393 -7.91 -18.59 3.49
N LEU A 394 -7.93 -19.38 4.58
CA LEU A 394 -7.10 -19.17 5.79
C LEU A 394 -7.13 -17.73 6.33
N TYR A 395 -8.29 -17.05 6.25
CA TYR A 395 -8.46 -15.62 6.58
C TYR A 395 -7.80 -15.17 7.90
N THR A 396 -7.90 -15.97 8.97
CA THR A 396 -7.10 -15.80 10.20
C THR A 396 -6.08 -16.93 10.34
N GLN A 397 -4.87 -16.60 10.81
CA GLN A 397 -3.83 -17.55 11.27
C GLN A 397 -3.02 -16.95 12.45
N SER A 398 -3.65 -16.19 13.35
CA SER A 398 -2.94 -15.35 14.32
C SER A 398 -3.56 -15.37 15.71
N PHE A 399 -2.84 -15.92 16.68
CA PHE A 399 -3.13 -15.75 18.11
C PHE A 399 -1.84 -15.60 18.94
N ALA A 400 -1.94 -14.88 20.06
CA ALA A 400 -0.91 -14.42 20.99
C ALA A 400 0.34 -15.30 21.18
N ASN A 401 1.30 -15.22 20.25
CA ASN A 401 2.55 -15.99 20.23
C ASN A 401 3.82 -15.11 20.30
N GLY A 402 3.69 -13.79 20.53
CA GLY A 402 4.83 -12.90 20.73
C GLY A 402 5.78 -12.79 19.53
N ASP A 403 5.22 -12.72 18.32
CA ASP A 403 5.94 -12.62 17.03
C ASP A 403 6.84 -13.83 16.67
N VAL A 404 6.75 -14.93 17.42
CA VAL A 404 7.49 -16.18 17.15
C VAL A 404 6.96 -16.84 15.88
N VAL A 405 7.83 -16.98 14.87
CA VAL A 405 7.53 -17.70 13.62
C VAL A 405 7.36 -19.20 13.91
N TYR A 406 6.35 -19.83 13.27
CA TYR A 406 6.12 -21.27 13.37
C TYR A 406 5.58 -21.84 12.06
N ASP A 407 5.92 -23.10 11.79
CA ASP A 407 5.47 -23.82 10.61
C ASP A 407 4.08 -24.40 10.85
N THR A 408 3.12 -24.04 9.99
CA THR A 408 1.73 -24.50 10.07
C THR A 408 1.38 -25.53 9.03
N ASP A 409 2.02 -25.50 7.86
CA ASP A 409 1.82 -26.45 6.77
C ASP A 409 0.33 -26.67 6.39
N ASN A 410 -0.51 -25.62 6.45
CA ASN A 410 -1.92 -25.73 6.07
C ASN A 410 -2.13 -25.46 4.57
N THR A 411 -3.02 -26.23 3.96
CA THR A 411 -3.48 -26.04 2.57
C THR A 411 -4.98 -25.77 2.55
N ALA A 412 -5.40 -24.66 1.98
CA ALA A 412 -6.79 -24.24 1.81
C ALA A 412 -7.05 -23.84 0.36
N VAL A 413 -7.97 -24.53 -0.32
CA VAL A 413 -8.33 -24.29 -1.72
C VAL A 413 -9.85 -24.24 -1.85
N GLY A 414 -10.40 -23.04 -1.94
CA GLY A 414 -11.85 -22.77 -1.98
C GLY A 414 -12.19 -21.48 -1.22
N ALA A 415 -13.32 -20.86 -1.56
CA ALA A 415 -13.82 -19.72 -0.79
C ALA A 415 -14.15 -20.13 0.65
N ASP A 416 -13.65 -19.37 1.62
CA ASP A 416 -13.77 -19.60 3.05
C ASP A 416 -13.22 -20.96 3.56
N ALA A 417 -12.34 -21.62 2.81
CA ALA A 417 -11.65 -22.84 3.26
C ALA A 417 -10.70 -22.51 4.44
N LEU A 418 -10.78 -23.28 5.54
CA LEU A 418 -10.05 -23.04 6.80
C LEU A 418 -10.17 -21.61 7.37
N ARG A 419 -11.27 -20.89 7.07
CA ARG A 419 -11.41 -19.44 7.35
C ARG A 419 -11.07 -19.05 8.79
N SER A 420 -11.51 -19.85 9.75
CA SER A 420 -11.43 -19.54 11.19
C SER A 420 -10.23 -20.16 11.91
N ASN A 421 -9.31 -20.81 11.18
CA ASN A 421 -8.23 -21.63 11.76
C ASN A 421 -7.32 -20.80 12.69
N GLN A 422 -7.12 -21.26 13.94
CA GLN A 422 -6.32 -20.60 14.97
C GLN A 422 -5.22 -21.54 15.48
N PRO A 423 -4.02 -21.50 14.88
CA PRO A 423 -2.85 -22.03 15.57
C PRO A 423 -2.58 -21.17 16.81
N THR A 424 -2.47 -21.80 17.98
CA THR A 424 -2.37 -21.10 19.27
C THR A 424 -1.12 -21.45 20.07
N ASN A 425 -0.28 -22.38 19.59
CA ASN A 425 0.96 -22.75 20.26
C ASN A 425 2.12 -23.02 19.27
N ALA A 426 3.34 -22.65 19.69
CA ALA A 426 4.58 -23.00 18.98
C ALA A 426 4.96 -24.48 19.11
N ALA A 427 4.17 -25.29 19.82
CA ALA A 427 4.40 -26.72 20.00
C ALA A 427 3.88 -27.57 18.83
N GLY A 428 3.28 -26.97 17.79
CA GLY A 428 2.81 -27.69 16.60
C GLY A 428 1.65 -28.66 16.88
N THR A 429 0.82 -28.35 17.89
CA THR A 429 -0.31 -29.19 18.34
C THR A 429 -1.65 -28.46 18.26
N SER A 430 -1.73 -27.39 17.47
CA SER A 430 -2.98 -26.65 17.24
C SER A 430 -2.99 -25.98 15.88
N GLY A 431 -4.07 -26.15 15.13
CA GLY A 431 -4.34 -25.41 13.89
C GLY A 431 -3.36 -25.68 12.73
N ASN A 432 -2.54 -26.73 12.79
CA ASN A 432 -1.50 -27.06 11.81
C ASN A 432 -1.79 -28.36 11.01
N ALA A 433 -1.06 -28.55 9.91
CA ALA A 433 -1.13 -29.71 9.02
C ALA A 433 -2.54 -30.02 8.48
N ASN A 434 -3.42 -29.02 8.35
CA ASN A 434 -4.76 -29.19 7.82
C ASN A 434 -4.80 -29.00 6.30
N THR A 435 -5.44 -29.92 5.59
CA THR A 435 -5.76 -29.81 4.16
C THR A 435 -7.25 -29.62 3.98
N ALA A 436 -7.67 -28.56 3.29
CA ALA A 436 -9.06 -28.17 3.08
C ALA A 436 -9.27 -27.78 1.61
N VAL A 437 -10.00 -28.59 0.85
CA VAL A 437 -10.22 -28.40 -0.58
C VAL A 437 -11.72 -28.44 -0.87
N GLY A 438 -12.30 -27.28 -1.15
CA GLY A 438 -13.74 -27.06 -1.32
C GLY A 438 -14.17 -25.74 -0.68
N SER A 439 -15.26 -25.15 -1.15
CA SER A 439 -15.82 -23.98 -0.46
C SER A 439 -16.29 -24.37 0.93
N GLY A 440 -15.88 -23.61 1.95
CA GLY A 440 -16.24 -23.85 3.34
C GLY A 440 -15.70 -25.14 3.98
N SER A 441 -14.77 -25.86 3.33
CA SER A 441 -14.14 -27.02 3.98
C SER A 441 -13.33 -26.57 5.21
N LEU A 442 -13.51 -27.22 6.35
CA LEU A 442 -12.89 -26.87 7.64
C LEU A 442 -13.14 -25.41 8.10
N TYR A 443 -14.26 -24.79 7.68
CA TYR A 443 -14.59 -23.37 7.93
C TYR A 443 -14.41 -22.91 9.39
N ALA A 444 -14.92 -23.67 10.36
CA ALA A 444 -14.94 -23.32 11.78
C ALA A 444 -13.77 -23.91 12.61
N ASN A 445 -12.76 -24.51 11.95
CA ASN A 445 -11.60 -25.06 12.66
C ASN A 445 -11.01 -23.98 13.56
N SER A 446 -10.83 -24.26 14.85
CA SER A 446 -10.14 -23.38 15.78
C SER A 446 -8.75 -23.94 16.03
N THR A 447 -8.63 -25.01 16.82
CA THR A 447 -7.31 -25.62 17.12
C THR A 447 -7.13 -27.02 16.55
N GLY A 448 -8.08 -27.57 15.80
CA GLY A 448 -7.95 -28.88 15.16
C GLY A 448 -6.73 -28.95 14.24
N PHE A 449 -6.04 -30.10 14.23
CA PHE A 449 -4.80 -30.28 13.44
C PHE A 449 -4.77 -31.64 12.73
N ALA A 450 -3.92 -31.76 11.70
CA ALA A 450 -3.78 -32.95 10.87
C ALA A 450 -5.07 -33.43 10.17
N ASN A 451 -6.06 -32.55 9.94
CA ASN A 451 -7.31 -32.91 9.28
C ASN A 451 -7.23 -32.79 7.76
N THR A 452 -7.88 -33.70 7.02
CA THR A 452 -8.03 -33.64 5.56
C THR A 452 -9.51 -33.56 5.19
N ALA A 453 -9.95 -32.44 4.62
CA ALA A 453 -11.32 -32.20 4.18
C ALA A 453 -11.36 -31.89 2.68
N LEU A 454 -12.02 -32.72 1.89
CA LEU A 454 -12.18 -32.60 0.44
C LEU A 454 -13.67 -32.63 0.07
N GLY A 455 -14.23 -31.48 -0.27
CA GLY A 455 -15.63 -31.30 -0.65
C GLY A 455 -16.24 -30.02 -0.08
N TYR A 456 -17.35 -29.59 -0.69
CA TYR A 456 -18.15 -28.48 -0.17
C TYR A 456 -18.60 -28.78 1.26
N HIS A 457 -18.31 -27.87 2.19
CA HIS A 457 -18.62 -27.96 3.62
C HIS A 457 -18.14 -29.25 4.32
N ALA A 458 -17.14 -29.96 3.78
CA ALA A 458 -16.50 -31.07 4.46
C ALA A 458 -15.87 -30.56 5.79
N MET A 459 -16.23 -31.16 6.92
CA MET A 459 -15.83 -30.74 8.27
C MET A 459 -16.13 -29.27 8.62
N TRP A 460 -17.19 -28.67 8.07
CA TRP A 460 -17.52 -27.25 8.28
C TRP A 460 -17.50 -26.81 9.77
N ALA A 461 -18.07 -27.62 10.68
CA ALA A 461 -18.19 -27.30 12.10
C ALA A 461 -17.12 -27.94 13.01
N ASN A 462 -16.10 -28.62 12.47
CA ASN A 462 -14.98 -29.11 13.29
C ASN A 462 -14.28 -27.90 13.91
N THR A 463 -14.09 -27.89 15.24
CA THR A 463 -13.37 -26.82 15.94
C THR A 463 -12.02 -27.30 16.46
N THR A 464 -12.00 -28.33 17.32
CA THR A 464 -10.78 -28.83 17.97
C THR A 464 -10.42 -30.28 17.63
N GLY A 465 -11.20 -30.95 16.76
CA GLY A 465 -10.97 -32.34 16.37
C GLY A 465 -9.72 -32.49 15.51
N GLN A 466 -9.01 -33.60 15.68
CA GLN A 466 -7.71 -33.88 15.05
C GLN A 466 -7.72 -35.14 14.20
N ALA A 467 -6.80 -35.21 13.23
CA ALA A 467 -6.50 -36.40 12.43
C ALA A 467 -7.73 -37.05 11.74
N ASN A 468 -8.73 -36.23 11.38
CA ASN A 468 -9.90 -36.69 10.66
C ASN A 468 -9.68 -36.60 9.14
N THR A 469 -10.24 -37.53 8.38
CA THR A 469 -10.32 -37.49 6.90
C THR A 469 -11.78 -37.43 6.49
N ALA A 470 -12.17 -36.44 5.70
CA ALA A 470 -13.53 -36.23 5.19
C ALA A 470 -13.50 -35.98 3.68
N VAL A 471 -14.09 -36.87 2.89
CA VAL A 471 -14.13 -36.78 1.42
C VAL A 471 -15.57 -36.87 0.95
N GLY A 472 -16.16 -35.72 0.58
CA GLY A 472 -17.52 -35.62 0.07
C GLY A 472 -18.26 -34.36 0.51
N TYR A 473 -19.36 -34.05 -0.17
CA TYR A 473 -20.31 -33.01 0.23
C TYR A 473 -20.80 -33.24 1.66
N ASN A 474 -20.60 -32.26 2.55
CA ASN A 474 -20.98 -32.32 3.97
C ASN A 474 -20.44 -33.55 4.75
N ALA A 475 -19.34 -34.17 4.32
CA ALA A 475 -18.71 -35.24 5.10
C ALA A 475 -18.19 -34.69 6.45
N LEU A 476 -18.54 -35.34 7.56
CA LEU A 476 -18.24 -34.89 8.94
C LEU A 476 -18.68 -33.43 9.24
N LEU A 477 -19.73 -32.91 8.60
CA LEU A 477 -20.13 -31.50 8.68
C LEU A 477 -20.34 -31.01 10.12
N GLY A 478 -21.03 -31.78 10.95
CA GLY A 478 -21.39 -31.50 12.33
C GLY A 478 -20.48 -32.17 13.37
N ALA A 479 -19.27 -32.56 12.98
CA ALA A 479 -18.26 -33.14 13.87
C ALA A 479 -17.92 -32.17 15.00
N GLY A 480 -18.49 -32.42 16.19
CA GLY A 480 -18.28 -31.58 17.36
C GLY A 480 -16.84 -31.62 17.87
N ALA A 481 -16.48 -30.61 18.66
CA ALA A 481 -15.12 -30.27 19.10
C ALA A 481 -14.18 -31.45 19.45
N ALA A 482 -14.67 -32.51 20.08
CA ALA A 482 -13.85 -33.63 20.55
C ALA A 482 -13.67 -34.79 19.54
N SER A 483 -14.43 -34.83 18.43
CA SER A 483 -14.38 -35.98 17.51
C SER A 483 -13.06 -36.00 16.73
N SER A 484 -12.32 -37.10 16.83
CA SER A 484 -10.97 -37.23 16.29
C SER A 484 -10.74 -38.61 15.67
N TRP A 485 -9.76 -38.72 14.78
CA TRP A 485 -9.39 -40.00 14.13
C TRP A 485 -10.52 -40.63 13.30
N ASN A 486 -11.46 -39.84 12.81
CA ASN A 486 -12.57 -40.30 11.98
C ASN A 486 -12.19 -40.29 10.49
N THR A 487 -12.56 -41.33 9.75
CA THR A 487 -12.48 -41.37 8.28
C THR A 487 -13.88 -41.44 7.69
N ALA A 488 -14.27 -40.45 6.90
CA ALA A 488 -15.55 -40.36 6.22
C ALA A 488 -15.36 -40.17 4.72
N VAL A 489 -15.92 -41.07 3.90
CA VAL A 489 -15.81 -41.02 2.44
C VAL A 489 -17.20 -41.22 1.83
N GLY A 490 -17.81 -40.15 1.36
CA GLY A 490 -19.16 -40.13 0.79
C GLY A 490 -19.94 -38.87 1.17
N GLY A 491 -20.96 -38.52 0.36
CA GLY A 491 -21.85 -37.40 0.68
C GLY A 491 -22.61 -37.65 1.99
N ASN A 492 -22.59 -36.68 2.90
CA ASN A 492 -23.17 -36.79 4.25
C ASN A 492 -22.62 -37.97 5.10
N ALA A 493 -21.46 -38.54 4.76
CA ALA A 493 -20.81 -39.55 5.60
C ALA A 493 -20.38 -38.90 6.94
N GLY A 494 -20.81 -39.48 8.06
CA GLY A 494 -20.58 -38.94 9.40
C GLY A 494 -21.20 -37.57 9.66
N TYR A 495 -22.28 -37.18 8.94
CA TYR A 495 -22.82 -35.81 8.92
C TYR A 495 -22.98 -35.15 10.31
N ASN A 496 -23.54 -35.86 11.30
CA ASN A 496 -23.64 -35.47 12.72
C ASN A 496 -22.88 -36.47 13.62
N ALA A 497 -21.78 -37.05 13.15
CA ALA A 497 -21.00 -37.98 13.97
C ALA A 497 -20.25 -37.22 15.08
N SER A 498 -20.30 -37.72 16.31
CA SER A 498 -19.60 -37.13 17.47
C SER A 498 -18.62 -38.08 18.16
N GLY A 499 -18.64 -39.37 17.80
CA GLY A 499 -17.65 -40.35 18.26
C GLY A 499 -16.29 -40.16 17.59
N SER A 500 -15.25 -40.75 18.17
CA SER A 500 -13.88 -40.78 17.62
C SER A 500 -13.52 -42.16 17.08
N TYR A 501 -12.47 -42.29 16.27
CA TYR A 501 -12.04 -43.56 15.67
C TYR A 501 -13.13 -44.25 14.82
N GLY A 502 -13.99 -43.46 14.18
CA GLY A 502 -15.05 -43.91 13.29
C GLY A 502 -14.60 -44.05 11.84
N VAL A 503 -15.12 -45.05 11.13
CA VAL A 503 -14.89 -45.26 9.69
C VAL A 503 -16.26 -45.32 8.99
N PHE A 504 -16.55 -44.33 8.15
CA PHE A 504 -17.85 -44.12 7.51
C PHE A 504 -17.68 -44.07 5.98
N VAL A 505 -18.16 -45.08 5.26
CA VAL A 505 -17.95 -45.21 3.81
C VAL A 505 -19.28 -45.33 3.05
N GLY A 506 -19.50 -44.41 2.12
CA GLY A 506 -20.67 -44.27 1.26
C GLY A 506 -21.70 -43.25 1.76
N PHE A 507 -22.75 -42.99 0.97
CA PHE A 507 -23.70 -41.91 1.22
C PHE A 507 -24.45 -42.09 2.55
N GLY A 508 -24.37 -41.10 3.44
CA GLY A 508 -25.02 -41.12 4.75
C GLY A 508 -24.49 -42.17 5.73
N ALA A 509 -23.36 -42.85 5.46
CA ALA A 509 -22.78 -43.79 6.40
C ALA A 509 -22.48 -43.10 7.75
N GLY A 510 -22.87 -43.70 8.88
CA GLY A 510 -22.66 -43.11 10.21
C GLY A 510 -23.34 -41.75 10.45
N TYR A 511 -24.40 -41.40 9.72
CA TYR A 511 -25.01 -40.05 9.69
C TYR A 511 -25.22 -39.36 11.06
N SER A 512 -25.54 -40.12 12.11
CA SER A 512 -25.66 -39.61 13.49
C SER A 512 -24.96 -40.54 14.50
N GLU A 513 -23.79 -41.07 14.17
CA GLU A 513 -23.07 -41.98 15.09
C GLU A 513 -22.36 -41.20 16.22
N THR A 514 -22.80 -41.44 17.46
CA THR A 514 -22.28 -40.75 18.65
C THR A 514 -21.24 -41.56 19.41
N SER A 515 -21.13 -42.86 19.13
CA SER A 515 -20.17 -43.78 19.76
C SER A 515 -18.82 -43.76 19.06
N SER A 516 -17.75 -43.95 19.82
CA SER A 516 -16.40 -44.15 19.25
C SER A 516 -16.19 -45.57 18.71
N HIS A 517 -15.11 -45.77 17.94
CA HIS A 517 -14.66 -47.07 17.44
C HIS A 517 -15.70 -47.79 16.55
N ARG A 518 -16.40 -47.06 15.67
CA ARG A 518 -17.49 -47.59 14.83
C ARG A 518 -17.12 -47.67 13.36
N LEU A 519 -17.45 -48.79 12.72
CA LEU A 519 -17.42 -48.95 11.27
C LEU A 519 -18.86 -48.86 10.72
N HIS A 520 -19.07 -48.07 9.67
CA HIS A 520 -20.26 -48.10 8.83
C HIS A 520 -19.85 -48.08 7.35
N ILE A 521 -20.25 -49.09 6.60
CA ILE A 521 -20.26 -49.06 5.14
C ILE A 521 -21.74 -49.08 4.72
N ALA A 522 -22.20 -48.03 4.06
CA ALA A 522 -23.62 -47.78 3.81
C ALA A 522 -23.83 -46.89 2.59
N ASN A 523 -25.01 -47.00 1.96
CA ASN A 523 -25.46 -46.05 0.93
C ASN A 523 -26.80 -45.41 1.32
N SER A 524 -27.00 -45.24 2.63
CA SER A 524 -28.18 -44.65 3.27
C SER A 524 -27.83 -44.22 4.70
N SER A 525 -28.46 -43.16 5.19
CA SER A 525 -28.42 -42.77 6.61
C SER A 525 -29.22 -43.71 7.53
N ALA A 526 -30.19 -44.45 6.98
CA ALA A 526 -31.07 -45.34 7.74
C ALA A 526 -30.56 -46.78 7.80
N LYS A 527 -29.92 -47.28 6.73
CA LYS A 527 -29.49 -48.68 6.59
C LYS A 527 -27.98 -48.79 6.40
N THR A 528 -27.31 -49.51 7.28
CA THR A 528 -25.88 -49.83 7.18
C THR A 528 -25.71 -51.25 6.64
N LEU A 529 -24.87 -51.44 5.62
CA LEU A 529 -24.61 -52.75 5.01
C LEU A 529 -23.56 -53.54 5.80
N ILE A 530 -22.49 -52.87 6.25
CA ILE A 530 -21.49 -53.44 7.15
C ILE A 530 -21.35 -52.49 8.34
N TYR A 531 -21.68 -52.97 9.52
CA TYR A 531 -21.47 -52.29 10.79
C TYR A 531 -20.33 -52.96 11.56
N GLY A 532 -19.60 -52.23 12.38
CA GLY A 532 -18.59 -52.83 13.26
C GLY A 532 -18.26 -51.99 14.48
N GLN A 533 -17.67 -52.66 15.46
CA GLN A 533 -17.21 -52.10 16.73
C GLN A 533 -15.75 -52.53 16.91
N PHE A 534 -14.78 -51.64 16.63
CA PHE A 534 -13.36 -51.97 16.68
C PHE A 534 -12.88 -52.26 18.11
N ASP A 535 -13.48 -51.61 19.11
CA ASP A 535 -13.26 -51.80 20.54
C ASP A 535 -13.73 -53.16 21.07
N SER A 536 -14.68 -53.81 20.38
CA SER A 536 -15.21 -55.12 20.72
C SER A 536 -14.86 -56.22 19.70
N GLU A 537 -14.05 -55.89 18.68
CA GLU A 537 -13.71 -56.75 17.52
C GLU A 537 -14.94 -57.35 16.79
N VAL A 538 -16.09 -56.67 16.84
CA VAL A 538 -17.34 -57.14 16.22
C VAL A 538 -17.52 -56.58 14.82
N VAL A 539 -17.87 -57.44 13.85
CA VAL A 539 -18.40 -57.04 12.54
C VAL A 539 -19.77 -57.68 12.33
N VAL A 540 -20.74 -56.87 11.90
CA VAL A 540 -22.09 -57.28 11.52
C VAL A 540 -22.30 -56.91 10.05
N ILE A 541 -22.72 -57.88 9.24
CA ILE A 541 -23.11 -57.62 7.86
C ILE A 541 -24.64 -57.78 7.77
N ALA A 542 -25.29 -56.78 7.17
CA ALA A 542 -26.68 -56.76 6.73
C ALA A 542 -27.84 -56.63 7.75
N ASP A 543 -27.65 -56.21 9.01
CA ASP A 543 -28.78 -55.62 9.77
C ASP A 543 -28.39 -54.55 10.83
N LYS A 544 -29.36 -53.67 11.13
CA LYS A 544 -29.36 -52.71 12.24
C LYS A 544 -30.73 -52.72 12.95
N THR A 545 -31.10 -53.83 13.60
CA THR A 545 -32.13 -53.84 14.65
C THR A 545 -31.50 -53.86 16.06
N PRO A 546 -31.69 -52.82 16.89
CA PRO A 546 -31.22 -52.84 18.28
C PRO A 546 -31.94 -53.91 19.10
N GLY A 547 -31.18 -54.76 19.80
CA GLY A 547 -31.73 -55.74 20.76
C GLY A 547 -31.66 -57.20 20.33
N VAL A 548 -31.32 -57.50 19.07
CA VAL A 548 -31.13 -58.89 18.61
C VAL A 548 -29.65 -59.23 18.54
N SER A 549 -29.16 -60.06 19.46
CA SER A 549 -27.85 -60.67 19.30
C SER A 549 -27.90 -61.72 18.18
N LYS A 550 -27.02 -61.60 17.18
CA LYS A 550 -26.05 -62.63 16.72
C LYS A 550 -25.79 -62.57 15.22
N GLY A 551 -24.50 -62.42 14.89
CA GLY A 551 -23.88 -63.12 13.77
C GLY A 551 -23.88 -62.43 12.41
N LEU A 552 -22.95 -62.91 11.59
CA LEU A 552 -22.83 -62.65 10.16
C LEU A 552 -24.04 -63.26 9.42
N ASP A 553 -24.97 -62.42 8.94
CA ASP A 553 -26.03 -62.87 8.03
C ASP A 553 -25.52 -62.83 6.58
N VAL A 554 -25.12 -64.00 6.06
CA VAL A 554 -24.74 -64.15 4.65
C VAL A 554 -25.97 -64.53 3.85
N ASN A 555 -26.55 -63.57 3.15
CA ASN A 555 -27.55 -63.83 2.10
C ASN A 555 -26.87 -64.42 0.84
N GLY A 556 -26.32 -65.64 0.96
CA GLY A 556 -25.50 -66.30 -0.05
C GLY A 556 -24.59 -67.39 0.54
N TYR A 557 -23.58 -67.82 -0.23
CA TYR A 557 -22.65 -68.89 0.18
C TYR A 557 -21.37 -68.34 0.82
N LEU A 558 -21.07 -68.75 2.05
CA LEU A 558 -19.74 -68.63 2.64
C LEU A 558 -18.81 -69.70 2.03
N ARG A 559 -17.74 -69.28 1.32
CA ARG A 559 -16.86 -70.20 0.58
C ARG A 559 -15.39 -70.06 0.98
N ALA A 560 -14.95 -70.87 1.94
CA ALA A 560 -13.53 -71.07 2.21
C ALA A 560 -12.86 -71.81 1.05
N ARG A 561 -11.64 -71.40 0.66
CA ARG A 561 -10.95 -71.92 -0.53
C ARG A 561 -9.66 -72.72 -0.27
N SER A 562 -9.22 -72.82 0.98
CA SER A 562 -7.98 -73.52 1.34
C SER A 562 -7.97 -73.93 2.82
N TRP A 563 -8.37 -75.16 3.12
CA TRP A 563 -8.24 -75.78 4.45
C TRP A 563 -7.47 -77.11 4.33
N ALA A 564 -6.68 -77.44 5.35
CA ALA A 564 -5.93 -78.70 5.43
C ALA A 564 -6.88 -79.88 5.73
N PRO A 565 -6.49 -81.14 5.44
CA PRO A 565 -7.45 -82.25 5.37
C PRO A 565 -8.21 -82.60 6.67
N ASP A 566 -7.57 -82.43 7.84
CA ASP A 566 -7.98 -83.14 9.06
C ASP A 566 -8.54 -82.23 10.18
N ALA A 567 -9.20 -81.13 9.83
CA ALA A 567 -9.91 -80.28 10.80
C ALA A 567 -11.20 -79.67 10.23
N SER A 568 -12.26 -80.48 10.11
CA SER A 568 -13.60 -79.99 9.83
C SER A 568 -14.25 -79.43 11.10
N ILE A 569 -14.28 -78.10 11.25
CA ILE A 569 -15.21 -77.45 12.17
C ILE A 569 -16.54 -77.24 11.42
N GLN A 570 -17.57 -78.03 11.76
CA GLN A 570 -18.94 -77.73 11.32
C GLN A 570 -19.53 -76.69 12.27
N LEU A 571 -20.27 -75.68 11.80
CA LEU A 571 -20.94 -74.72 12.71
C LEU A 571 -22.46 -74.97 12.75
N CYS A 572 -22.94 -75.59 13.83
CA CYS A 572 -24.36 -75.89 14.06
C CYS A 572 -24.95 -74.99 15.16
N ARG A 573 -26.24 -74.64 15.08
CA ARG A 573 -26.97 -74.06 16.23
C ARG A 573 -27.26 -75.14 17.27
N ASN A 574 -26.82 -74.95 18.50
CA ASN A 574 -27.30 -75.75 19.64
C ASN A 574 -28.75 -75.35 20.03
N THR A 575 -29.39 -76.10 20.93
CA THR A 575 -30.76 -75.82 21.42
C THR A 575 -30.91 -74.51 22.19
N GLN A 576 -29.80 -73.83 22.51
CA GLN A 576 -29.76 -72.47 23.10
C GLN A 576 -29.34 -71.40 22.06
N GLY A 577 -29.33 -71.75 20.77
CA GLY A 577 -29.15 -70.83 19.65
C GLY A 577 -27.73 -70.31 19.43
N VAL A 578 -26.69 -71.01 19.91
CA VAL A 578 -25.27 -70.66 19.69
C VAL A 578 -24.68 -71.50 18.55
N LEU A 579 -23.88 -70.89 17.66
CA LEU A 579 -23.10 -71.58 16.63
C LEU A 579 -21.85 -72.22 17.26
N GLY A 580 -21.61 -73.51 17.04
CA GLY A 580 -20.43 -74.21 17.57
C GLY A 580 -20.06 -75.47 16.77
N ASP A 581 -18.87 -76.00 17.05
CA ASP A 581 -18.28 -77.17 16.36
C ASP A 581 -19.16 -78.42 16.49
N CYS A 582 -19.49 -79.08 15.36
CA CYS A 582 -20.26 -80.31 15.34
C CYS A 582 -19.37 -81.58 15.35
N GLY A 583 -18.23 -81.50 16.04
CA GLY A 583 -17.39 -82.63 16.42
C GLY A 583 -17.75 -83.20 17.80
N GLN A 584 -18.35 -84.40 17.82
CA GLN A 584 -18.67 -85.22 19.00
C GLN A 584 -19.70 -84.63 19.99
N GLN A 585 -20.95 -85.11 19.91
CA GLN A 585 -21.92 -84.96 20.99
C GLN A 585 -21.44 -85.68 22.26
N PRO A 586 -21.41 -85.03 23.44
CA PRO A 586 -21.72 -85.74 24.68
C PRO A 586 -23.19 -86.17 24.58
N ALA A 587 -23.47 -87.44 24.78
CA ALA A 587 -24.84 -87.95 24.70
C ALA A 587 -25.74 -87.20 25.70
N PRO A 588 -26.97 -86.79 25.32
CA PRO A 588 -27.93 -86.30 26.30
C PRO A 588 -28.25 -87.45 27.27
N ALA A 589 -27.87 -87.27 28.53
CA ALA A 589 -28.19 -88.20 29.61
C ALA A 589 -29.68 -88.12 29.97
N ALA A 590 -30.52 -88.67 29.10
CA ALA A 590 -31.91 -89.00 29.35
C ALA A 590 -32.38 -90.08 28.37
N ALA A 591 -31.94 -91.32 28.57
CA ALA A 591 -32.65 -92.52 28.09
C ALA A 591 -33.94 -92.74 28.91
N GLY A 592 -34.68 -91.65 29.16
CA GLY A 592 -35.86 -91.58 30.00
C GLY A 592 -37.12 -91.84 29.19
N SER A 593 -37.47 -90.97 28.25
CA SER A 593 -38.84 -90.91 27.70
C SER A 593 -39.45 -92.21 27.17
N ALA A 594 -38.68 -93.12 26.55
CA ALA A 594 -39.19 -94.43 26.13
C ALA A 594 -39.34 -95.42 27.31
N ALA A 595 -38.37 -95.43 28.24
CA ALA A 595 -38.39 -96.28 29.42
C ALA A 595 -39.36 -95.75 30.50
N GLU A 596 -39.55 -94.44 30.60
CA GLU A 596 -40.52 -93.76 31.46
C GLU A 596 -41.95 -93.90 30.91
N ALA A 597 -42.14 -93.81 29.59
CA ALA A 597 -43.44 -94.12 28.99
C ALA A 597 -43.83 -95.58 29.20
N GLU A 598 -42.89 -96.53 29.06
CA GLU A 598 -43.15 -97.95 29.33
C GLU A 598 -43.26 -98.24 30.84
N LEU A 599 -42.49 -97.56 31.71
CA LEU A 599 -42.62 -97.67 33.17
C LEU A 599 -43.98 -97.15 33.65
N GLU A 600 -44.48 -96.05 33.08
CA GLU A 600 -45.80 -95.52 33.42
C GLU A 600 -46.92 -96.41 32.87
N ARG A 601 -46.72 -97.02 31.68
CA ARG A 601 -47.59 -98.10 31.17
C ARG A 601 -47.63 -99.31 32.11
N LEU A 602 -46.46 -99.76 32.58
CA LEU A 602 -46.34 -100.90 33.49
C LEU A 602 -46.91 -100.57 34.88
N ARG A 603 -46.76 -99.34 35.37
CA ARG A 603 -47.43 -98.85 36.60
C ARG A 603 -48.94 -98.89 36.46
N GLN A 604 -49.49 -98.45 35.33
CA GLN A 604 -50.92 -98.55 35.06
C GLN A 604 -51.38 -100.02 35.03
N VAL A 605 -50.64 -100.90 34.35
CA VAL A 605 -50.95 -102.35 34.33
C VAL A 605 -50.90 -102.96 35.74
N VAL A 606 -49.95 -102.57 36.59
CA VAL A 606 -49.89 -103.03 37.99
C VAL A 606 -51.06 -102.48 38.81
N ALA A 607 -51.45 -101.22 38.63
CA ALA A 607 -52.63 -100.65 39.29
C ALA A 607 -53.93 -101.35 38.88
N ASP A 608 -54.10 -101.62 37.58
CA ASP A 608 -55.25 -102.36 37.03
C ASP A 608 -55.29 -103.80 37.56
N GLN A 609 -54.14 -104.48 37.66
CA GLN A 609 -54.05 -105.81 38.28
C GLN A 609 -54.35 -105.79 39.77
N GLN A 610 -53.89 -104.78 40.53
CA GLN A 610 -54.23 -104.63 41.95
C GLN A 610 -55.73 -104.37 42.15
N ALA A 611 -56.36 -103.57 41.30
CA ALA A 611 -57.81 -103.37 41.31
C ALA A 611 -58.58 -104.66 41.00
N LEU A 612 -58.12 -105.46 40.03
CA LEU A 612 -58.69 -106.78 39.73
C LEU A 612 -58.52 -107.76 40.90
N ILE A 613 -57.37 -107.78 41.56
CA ILE A 613 -57.13 -108.62 42.76
C ILE A 613 -58.05 -108.18 43.90
N ALA A 614 -58.26 -106.88 44.12
CA ALA A 614 -59.18 -106.37 45.14
C ALA A 614 -60.68 -106.65 44.83
N GLU A 615 -61.05 -106.75 43.55
CA GLU A 615 -62.38 -107.23 43.14
C GLU A 615 -62.51 -108.75 43.33
N LEU A 616 -61.50 -109.53 42.97
CA LEU A 616 -61.49 -110.98 43.20
C LEU A 616 -61.47 -111.33 44.69
N ALA A 617 -60.77 -110.58 45.53
CA ALA A 617 -60.78 -110.73 46.98
C ALA A 617 -62.17 -110.46 47.56
N ARG A 618 -62.85 -109.38 47.16
CA ARG A 618 -64.24 -109.10 47.58
C ARG A 618 -65.23 -110.17 47.09
N ARG A 619 -65.00 -110.75 45.90
CA ARG A 619 -65.79 -111.91 45.43
C ARG A 619 -65.49 -113.17 46.22
N LEU A 620 -64.25 -113.39 46.63
CA LEU A 620 -63.86 -114.51 47.48
C LEU A 620 -64.49 -114.37 48.87
N GLU A 621 -64.38 -113.21 49.52
CA GLU A 621 -65.05 -112.93 50.80
C GLU A 621 -66.58 -113.09 50.70
N ALA A 622 -67.20 -112.63 49.60
CA ALA A 622 -68.63 -112.83 49.36
C ALA A 622 -69.01 -114.31 49.15
N LEU A 623 -68.13 -115.11 48.53
CA LEU A 623 -68.31 -116.55 48.37
C LEU A 623 -68.04 -117.33 49.67
N GLU A 624 -67.07 -116.91 50.48
CA GLU A 624 -66.79 -117.49 51.81
C GLU A 624 -67.94 -117.20 52.78
N ALA A 625 -68.48 -115.98 52.75
CA ALA A 625 -69.69 -115.61 53.49
C ALA A 625 -70.93 -116.41 53.02
N ALA A 626 -71.00 -116.80 51.75
CA ALA A 626 -72.05 -117.67 51.23
C ALA A 626 -71.80 -119.18 51.53
N ALA A 627 -70.54 -119.59 51.69
CA ALA A 627 -70.14 -120.98 51.91
C ALA A 627 -70.16 -121.42 53.38
N ASN A 628 -70.15 -120.49 54.34
CA ASN A 628 -70.20 -120.80 55.78
C ASN A 628 -71.40 -120.14 56.50
N PRO A 629 -72.65 -120.54 56.21
CA PRO A 629 -73.83 -120.00 56.86
C PRO A 629 -74.01 -120.60 58.25
N ARG A 630 -73.46 -119.98 59.30
CA ARG A 630 -73.67 -120.41 60.71
C ARG A 630 -73.63 -119.27 61.74
N PRO A 631 -74.29 -119.45 62.91
CA PRO A 631 -74.98 -120.67 63.38
C PRO A 631 -76.30 -120.99 62.67
#